data_AF-A0A7H8NJ94-F1
#
_entry.id   AF-A0A7H8NJ94-F1
#
_cell.length_a   1.000
_cell.length_b   1.000
_cell.length_c   1.000
_cell.angle_alpha   90.00
_cell.angle_beta   90.00
_cell.angle_gamma   90.00
#
_symmetry.space_group_name_H-M   'P 1'
#
loop_
_entity.id
_entity.type
_entity.pdbx_description
1 polymer ?
#
loop_
_entity_poly.entity_id
_entity_poly.type
_entity_poly.pdbx_seq_one_letter_code
_entity_poly.pdbx_strand_id
1 'polypeptide(L)'
;MPPQAAPNPATAPKPATAPGPGPARVTRYWHRYLDARKGSWHRFAPTGPPGEELADLRAGLGHDAGTVPAMWPYYTSPTDGEVTHALEAEHGALALYGLHQQSQQRPMHKPQVGLGSALRSLRVADRFSPEALDRRVAAAVNATSVRALLYRLRGLVPQLRAEGIALDYDRLMWDLERWTHPEQRQRVRRTWGLAYHVWKPASQDAEGAGTDGEGPARS
;
A
#
# COMPACT_ATOMS: atom_id res chain seq x y z
N MET A 1 -12.23 9.22 -82.88
CA MET A 1 -11.65 8.17 -82.02
C MET A 1 -10.79 8.84 -80.95
N PRO A 2 -11.20 8.84 -79.68
CA PRO A 2 -10.33 9.25 -78.58
C PRO A 2 -9.51 8.05 -78.06
N PRO A 3 -8.28 8.28 -77.54
CA PRO A 3 -7.43 7.23 -77.02
C PRO A 3 -7.88 6.74 -75.63
N GLN A 4 -7.62 5.45 -75.40
CA GLN A 4 -7.93 4.65 -74.22
C GLN A 4 -7.09 5.09 -73.01
N ALA A 5 -7.74 5.41 -71.90
CA ALA A 5 -7.08 5.71 -70.63
C ALA A 5 -6.53 4.43 -69.98
N ALA A 6 -5.25 4.44 -69.61
CA ALA A 6 -4.62 3.38 -68.83
C ALA A 6 -5.08 3.42 -67.35
N PRO A 7 -5.24 2.27 -66.67
CA PRO A 7 -5.58 2.25 -65.24
C PRO A 7 -4.37 2.60 -64.37
N ASN A 8 -4.59 3.44 -63.35
CA ASN A 8 -3.61 3.80 -62.32
C ASN A 8 -3.16 2.58 -61.49
N PRO A 9 -1.89 2.50 -61.07
CA PRO A 9 -1.44 1.43 -60.17
C PRO A 9 -2.01 1.64 -58.77
N ALA A 10 -2.52 0.55 -58.20
CA ALA A 10 -3.07 0.47 -56.86
C ALA A 10 -2.03 0.87 -55.78
N THR A 11 -2.42 1.78 -54.89
CA THR A 11 -1.71 2.09 -53.65
C THR A 11 -1.75 0.89 -52.72
N ALA A 12 -0.63 0.18 -52.57
CA ALA A 12 -0.48 -0.83 -51.53
C ALA A 12 -0.45 -0.14 -50.14
N PRO A 13 -1.14 -0.67 -49.11
CA PRO A 13 -1.07 -0.11 -47.77
C PRO A 13 0.31 -0.36 -47.15
N LYS A 14 0.93 0.70 -46.64
CA LYS A 14 2.19 0.68 -45.88
C LYS A 14 2.04 -0.24 -44.66
N PRO A 15 3.01 -1.12 -44.34
CA PRO A 15 2.90 -2.01 -43.18
C PRO A 15 2.84 -1.18 -41.90
N ALA A 16 1.87 -1.50 -41.04
CA ALA A 16 1.72 -0.91 -39.72
C ALA A 16 2.99 -1.17 -38.90
N THR A 17 3.64 -0.10 -38.46
CA THR A 17 4.75 -0.14 -37.51
C THR A 17 4.30 -0.93 -36.28
N ALA A 18 4.99 -2.01 -35.95
CA ALA A 18 4.76 -2.74 -34.70
C ALA A 18 4.87 -1.77 -33.51
N PRO A 19 4.00 -1.88 -32.49
CA PRO A 19 4.13 -1.05 -31.31
C PRO A 19 5.51 -1.30 -30.68
N GLY A 20 6.30 -0.24 -30.54
CA GLY A 20 7.56 -0.29 -29.79
C GLY A 20 7.32 -0.80 -28.37
N PRO A 21 8.36 -1.26 -27.65
CA PRO A 21 8.21 -1.70 -26.27
C PRO A 21 7.50 -0.59 -25.48
N GLY A 22 6.32 -0.89 -24.94
CA GLY A 22 5.57 0.03 -24.11
C GLY A 22 6.45 0.54 -22.96
N PRO A 23 6.18 1.73 -22.40
CA PRO A 23 7.03 2.31 -21.37
C PRO A 23 7.27 1.28 -20.26
N ALA A 24 8.55 0.98 -20.02
CA ALA A 24 8.94 0.02 -18.99
C ALA A 24 8.25 0.42 -17.68
N ARG A 25 7.47 -0.51 -17.10
CA ARG A 25 6.79 -0.27 -15.83
C ARG A 25 7.85 0.09 -14.79
N VAL A 26 7.79 1.32 -14.32
CA VAL A 26 8.67 1.83 -13.28
C VAL A 26 8.49 0.95 -12.04
N THR A 27 9.57 0.30 -11.59
CA THR A 27 9.56 -0.64 -10.47
C THR A 27 9.80 0.13 -9.17
N ARG A 28 8.80 0.14 -8.27
CA ARG A 28 8.92 0.78 -6.95
C ARG A 28 9.96 0.07 -6.08
N TYR A 29 10.51 0.81 -5.13
CA TYR A 29 11.64 0.37 -4.29
C TYR A 29 11.45 -1.03 -3.68
N TRP A 30 10.33 -1.28 -3.00
CA TRP A 30 10.05 -2.56 -2.34
C TRP A 30 9.97 -3.74 -3.31
N HIS A 31 9.55 -3.52 -4.57
CA HIS A 31 9.47 -4.58 -5.59
C HIS A 31 10.84 -5.02 -6.11
N ARG A 32 11.90 -4.20 -5.92
CA ARG A 32 13.28 -4.58 -6.28
C ARG A 32 13.76 -5.80 -5.49
N TYR A 33 13.20 -6.01 -4.30
CA TYR A 33 13.63 -7.02 -3.33
C TYR A 33 12.64 -8.18 -3.18
N LEU A 34 11.48 -8.13 -3.82
CA LEU A 34 10.42 -9.11 -3.63
C LEU A 34 10.31 -10.08 -4.80
N ASP A 35 10.04 -11.34 -4.50
CA ASP A 35 9.53 -12.29 -5.48
C ASP A 35 8.02 -12.07 -5.64
N ALA A 36 7.62 -11.51 -6.79
CA ALA A 36 6.24 -11.20 -7.12
C ALA A 36 5.27 -12.39 -7.00
N ARG A 37 5.75 -13.63 -7.03
CA ARG A 37 4.92 -14.84 -6.96
C ARG A 37 4.72 -15.33 -5.52
N LYS A 38 5.70 -15.09 -4.64
CA LYS A 38 5.77 -15.72 -3.30
C LYS A 38 5.60 -14.73 -2.15
N GLY A 39 5.77 -13.43 -2.39
CA GLY A 39 5.78 -12.42 -1.33
C GLY A 39 6.93 -12.61 -0.33
N SER A 40 7.94 -13.40 -0.70
CA SER A 40 9.19 -13.57 0.01
C SER A 40 10.27 -12.67 -0.60
N TRP A 41 11.42 -12.58 0.06
CA TRP A 41 12.59 -11.98 -0.57
C TRP A 41 12.95 -12.66 -1.89
N HIS A 42 13.45 -11.85 -2.81
CA HIS A 42 13.99 -12.29 -4.08
C HIS A 42 15.25 -13.13 -3.84
N ARG A 43 15.46 -14.16 -4.67
CA ARG A 43 16.59 -15.10 -4.50
C ARG A 43 17.97 -14.43 -4.50
N PHE A 44 18.10 -13.29 -5.19
CA PHE A 44 19.34 -12.52 -5.28
C PHE A 44 19.47 -11.45 -4.20
N ALA A 45 18.46 -11.29 -3.34
CA ALA A 45 18.49 -10.42 -2.18
C ALA A 45 17.84 -11.14 -0.98
N PRO A 46 18.40 -12.28 -0.53
CA PRO A 46 17.74 -13.19 0.43
C PRO A 46 17.51 -12.57 1.82
N THR A 47 18.23 -11.50 2.13
CA THR A 47 18.11 -10.73 3.39
C THR A 47 17.25 -9.48 3.26
N GLY A 48 16.68 -9.23 2.09
CA GLY A 48 15.95 -8.00 1.77
C GLY A 48 16.87 -6.80 1.51
N PRO A 49 16.33 -5.57 1.61
CA PRO A 49 17.07 -4.35 1.32
C PRO A 49 18.25 -4.13 2.30
N PRO A 50 19.39 -3.60 1.83
CA PRO A 50 20.52 -3.25 2.70
C PRO A 50 20.13 -2.27 3.80
N GLY A 51 20.77 -2.40 4.98
CA GLY A 51 20.50 -1.54 6.12
C GLY A 51 20.82 -0.05 5.90
N GLU A 52 21.81 0.23 5.04
CA GLU A 52 22.19 1.57 4.59
C GLU A 52 21.06 2.23 3.80
N GLU A 53 20.53 1.57 2.77
CA GLU A 53 19.40 2.11 2.01
C GLU A 53 18.19 2.35 2.90
N LEU A 54 17.89 1.43 3.85
CA LEU A 54 16.82 1.65 4.83
C LEU A 54 17.10 2.85 5.75
N ALA A 55 18.37 3.17 6.03
CA ALA A 55 18.73 4.36 6.77
C ALA A 55 18.49 5.63 5.94
N ASP A 56 18.84 5.62 4.65
CA ASP A 56 18.54 6.72 3.73
C ASP A 56 17.05 7.00 3.64
N LEU A 57 16.22 5.95 3.52
CA LEU A 57 14.77 6.10 3.51
C LEU A 57 14.26 6.73 4.81
N ARG A 58 14.78 6.30 5.96
CA ARG A 58 14.40 6.86 7.27
C ARG A 58 14.81 8.32 7.42
N ALA A 59 15.83 8.80 6.71
CA ALA A 59 16.22 10.21 6.72
C ALA A 59 15.09 11.13 6.19
N GLY A 60 14.13 10.60 5.41
CA GLY A 60 12.93 11.33 5.00
C GLY A 60 11.90 11.61 6.09
N LEU A 61 11.99 10.94 7.25
CA LEU A 61 10.93 11.02 8.25
C LEU A 61 10.79 12.43 8.84
N GLY A 62 9.75 13.14 8.43
CA GLY A 62 9.43 14.49 8.89
C GLY A 62 10.04 15.61 8.04
N HIS A 63 10.61 15.26 6.89
CA HIS A 63 11.11 16.22 5.90
C HIS A 63 10.18 16.26 4.68
N ASP A 64 10.27 17.33 3.91
CA ASP A 64 9.48 17.52 2.71
C ASP A 64 10.12 16.76 1.53
N ALA A 65 9.28 16.33 0.59
CA ALA A 65 9.75 15.62 -0.61
C ALA A 65 10.72 16.48 -1.44
N GLY A 66 11.74 15.85 -2.00
CA GLY A 66 12.81 16.53 -2.75
C GLY A 66 13.89 17.19 -1.88
N THR A 67 13.68 17.39 -0.58
CA THR A 67 14.65 18.09 0.29
C THR A 67 15.72 17.19 0.92
N VAL A 68 15.61 15.87 0.77
CA VAL A 68 16.51 14.88 1.38
C VAL A 68 17.35 14.18 0.30
N PRO A 69 18.62 14.58 0.09
CA PRO A 69 19.44 14.07 -1.00
C PRO A 69 19.64 12.55 -0.98
N ALA A 70 19.77 11.97 0.21
CA ALA A 70 19.92 10.53 0.39
C ALA A 70 18.75 9.74 -0.21
N MET A 71 17.55 10.33 -0.31
CA MET A 71 16.38 9.64 -0.85
C MET A 71 16.26 9.70 -2.38
N TRP A 72 16.94 10.63 -3.04
CA TRP A 72 16.78 10.88 -4.49
C TRP A 72 16.97 9.63 -5.37
N PRO A 73 17.95 8.73 -5.10
CA PRO A 73 18.12 7.51 -5.90
C PRO A 73 16.94 6.52 -5.85
N TYR A 74 16.04 6.67 -4.87
CA TYR A 74 14.92 5.76 -4.66
C TYR A 74 13.59 6.28 -5.20
N TYR A 75 13.52 7.55 -5.61
CA TYR A 75 12.34 8.10 -6.25
C TYR A 75 12.15 7.52 -7.65
N THR A 76 10.88 7.34 -7.98
CA THR A 76 10.48 6.77 -9.26
C THR A 76 9.28 7.49 -9.86
N SER A 77 8.60 8.33 -9.07
CA SER A 77 7.62 9.29 -9.56
C SER A 77 8.33 10.38 -10.40
N PRO A 78 7.82 10.70 -11.61
CA PRO A 78 8.40 11.74 -12.44
C PRO A 78 8.24 13.12 -11.80
N THR A 79 9.25 13.96 -11.95
CA THR A 79 9.28 15.37 -11.54
C THR A 79 10.19 16.15 -12.48
N ASP A 80 9.82 17.39 -12.78
CA ASP A 80 10.57 18.38 -13.55
C ASP A 80 11.28 19.41 -12.65
N GLY A 81 11.46 19.07 -11.37
CA GLY A 81 11.99 19.96 -10.34
C GLY A 81 10.92 20.44 -9.36
N GLU A 82 9.63 20.32 -9.72
CA GLU A 82 8.51 20.64 -8.84
C GLU A 82 8.08 19.44 -7.97
N VAL A 83 7.69 19.74 -6.73
CA VAL A 83 7.19 18.72 -5.81
C VAL A 83 5.73 18.38 -6.16
N THR A 84 5.55 17.27 -6.87
CA THR A 84 4.23 16.75 -7.23
C THR A 84 3.59 15.99 -6.05
N HIS A 85 2.26 15.87 -6.03
CA HIS A 85 1.55 15.04 -5.05
C HIS A 85 1.99 13.57 -5.09
N ALA A 86 2.33 13.05 -6.27
CA ALA A 86 2.87 11.71 -6.44
C ALA A 86 4.26 11.56 -5.81
N LEU A 87 5.11 12.58 -5.92
CA LEU A 87 6.43 12.61 -5.27
C LEU A 87 6.29 12.75 -3.75
N GLU A 88 5.38 13.59 -3.26
CA GLU A 88 5.07 13.72 -1.82
C GLU A 88 4.60 12.40 -1.22
N ALA A 89 3.69 11.70 -1.91
CA ALA A 89 3.18 10.41 -1.51
C ALA A 89 4.26 9.31 -1.52
N GLU A 90 5.08 9.27 -2.58
CA GLU A 90 6.20 8.32 -2.67
C GLU A 90 7.23 8.57 -1.57
N HIS A 91 7.61 9.82 -1.32
CA HIS A 91 8.52 10.19 -0.22
C HIS A 91 8.01 9.67 1.12
N GLY A 92 6.75 9.97 1.44
CA GLY A 92 6.14 9.53 2.70
C GLY A 92 6.08 8.01 2.83
N ALA A 93 5.71 7.30 1.75
CA ALA A 93 5.65 5.84 1.73
C ALA A 93 7.03 5.21 1.90
N LEU A 94 8.05 5.71 1.20
CA LEU A 94 9.44 5.26 1.33
C LEU A 94 9.97 5.46 2.75
N ALA A 95 9.75 6.64 3.35
CA ALA A 95 10.21 6.93 4.69
C ALA A 95 9.56 6.02 5.75
N LEU A 96 8.24 5.80 5.63
CA LEU A 96 7.52 4.84 6.49
C LEU A 96 7.95 3.40 6.24
N TYR A 97 8.30 3.02 5.00
CA TYR A 97 8.84 1.69 4.70
C TYR A 97 10.20 1.46 5.35
N GLY A 98 11.12 2.42 5.22
CA GLY A 98 12.44 2.36 5.88
C GLY A 98 12.35 2.21 7.40
N LEU A 99 11.34 2.84 8.01
CA LEU A 99 11.02 2.68 9.43
C LEU A 99 10.49 1.27 9.73
N HIS A 100 9.55 0.77 8.92
CA HIS A 100 8.89 -0.51 9.15
C HIS A 100 9.83 -1.70 8.93
N GLN A 101 10.63 -1.68 7.86
CA GLN A 101 11.51 -2.78 7.47
C GLN A 101 12.78 -2.87 8.34
N GLN A 102 13.11 -1.83 9.12
CA GLN A 102 14.28 -1.81 9.98
C GLN A 102 14.35 -3.03 10.90
N SER A 103 15.47 -3.76 10.85
CA SER A 103 15.73 -4.95 11.66
C SER A 103 14.71 -6.09 11.47
N GLN A 104 13.92 -6.05 10.39
CA GLN A 104 12.97 -7.11 10.05
C GLN A 104 13.58 -8.06 9.03
N GLN A 105 13.60 -9.35 9.37
CA GLN A 105 14.09 -10.40 8.47
C GLN A 105 13.06 -10.83 7.42
N ARG A 106 11.79 -10.48 7.59
CA ARG A 106 10.70 -10.77 6.65
C ARG A 106 10.24 -9.49 5.94
N PRO A 107 9.68 -9.58 4.73
CA PRO A 107 9.16 -8.40 4.05
C PRO A 107 7.99 -7.76 4.80
N MET A 108 8.12 -6.46 5.05
CA MET A 108 7.06 -5.62 5.62
C MET A 108 6.20 -4.97 4.53
N HIS A 109 6.62 -5.03 3.27
CA HIS A 109 5.71 -4.80 2.14
C HIS A 109 5.02 -6.12 1.80
N LYS A 110 3.69 -6.13 1.81
CA LYS A 110 2.89 -7.27 1.35
C LYS A 110 1.66 -6.77 0.58
N PRO A 111 1.52 -7.10 -0.72
CA PRO A 111 0.34 -6.74 -1.49
C PRO A 111 -0.96 -7.19 -0.81
N GLN A 112 -2.03 -6.43 -1.03
CA GLN A 112 -3.39 -6.71 -0.55
C GLN A 112 -3.61 -6.53 0.96
N VAL A 113 -2.57 -6.24 1.75
CA VAL A 113 -2.71 -5.91 3.18
C VAL A 113 -2.84 -4.40 3.34
N GLY A 114 -4.06 -3.86 3.23
CA GLY A 114 -4.30 -2.43 3.40
C GLY A 114 -4.09 -1.93 4.84
N LEU A 115 -3.94 -0.60 5.02
CA LEU A 115 -3.67 -0.01 6.33
C LEU A 115 -4.76 -0.33 7.37
N GLY A 116 -6.04 -0.23 6.98
CA GLY A 116 -7.15 -0.53 7.90
C GLY A 116 -7.12 -1.97 8.42
N SER A 117 -6.86 -2.96 7.56
CA SER A 117 -6.76 -4.36 7.97
C SER A 117 -5.50 -4.65 8.81
N ALA A 118 -4.37 -4.02 8.47
CA ALA A 118 -3.15 -4.12 9.27
C ALA A 118 -3.37 -3.56 10.70
N LEU A 119 -4.03 -2.41 10.82
CA LEU A 119 -4.37 -1.82 12.12
C LEU A 119 -5.39 -2.66 12.90
N ARG A 120 -6.33 -3.32 12.21
CA ARG A 120 -7.24 -4.29 12.84
C ARG A 120 -6.48 -5.48 13.42
N SER A 121 -5.55 -6.05 12.66
CA SER A 121 -4.68 -7.11 13.15
C SER A 121 -3.87 -6.67 14.37
N LEU A 122 -3.35 -5.44 14.35
CA LEU A 122 -2.65 -4.85 15.49
C LEU A 122 -3.55 -4.72 16.72
N ARG A 123 -4.82 -4.31 16.52
CA ARG A 123 -5.82 -4.22 17.58
C ARG A 123 -6.14 -5.58 18.21
N VAL A 124 -6.13 -6.66 17.42
CA VAL A 124 -6.39 -8.02 17.89
C VAL A 124 -5.19 -8.65 18.58
N ALA A 125 -3.97 -8.23 18.26
CA ALA A 125 -2.74 -8.75 18.87
C ALA A 125 -2.59 -8.40 20.37
N ASP A 126 -3.47 -7.56 20.92
CA ASP A 126 -3.66 -7.23 22.35
C ASP A 126 -2.39 -6.83 23.15
N ARG A 127 -1.33 -6.44 22.44
CA ARG A 127 -0.09 -5.90 23.03
C ARG A 127 -0.22 -4.46 23.52
N PHE A 128 -1.31 -3.76 23.15
CA PHE A 128 -1.57 -2.36 23.46
C PHE A 128 -3.03 -2.22 23.92
N SER A 129 -3.31 -1.23 24.78
CA SER A 129 -4.70 -0.87 25.09
C SER A 129 -5.47 -0.60 23.80
N PRO A 130 -6.53 -1.38 23.50
CA PRO A 130 -7.34 -1.19 22.30
C PRO A 130 -7.85 0.25 22.17
N GLU A 131 -8.20 0.89 23.28
CA GLU A 131 -8.69 2.27 23.34
C GLU A 131 -7.59 3.28 22.97
N ALA A 132 -6.36 3.04 23.41
CA ALA A 132 -5.22 3.88 23.06
C ALA A 132 -4.88 3.77 21.57
N LEU A 133 -4.98 2.57 21.00
CA LEU A 133 -4.84 2.36 19.56
C LEU A 133 -5.99 3.05 18.81
N ASP A 134 -7.24 2.85 19.22
CA ASP A 134 -8.43 3.46 18.62
C ASP A 134 -8.30 4.99 18.58
N ARG A 135 -7.79 5.64 19.65
CA ARG A 135 -7.50 7.08 19.66
C ARG A 135 -6.44 7.50 18.63
N ARG A 136 -5.36 6.73 18.47
CA ARG A 136 -4.30 7.03 17.48
C ARG A 136 -4.81 6.83 16.05
N VAL A 137 -5.61 5.79 15.81
CA VAL A 137 -6.25 5.53 14.52
C VAL A 137 -7.22 6.66 14.19
N ALA A 138 -8.07 7.07 15.14
CA ALA A 138 -8.96 8.22 14.99
C ALA A 138 -8.20 9.51 14.64
N ALA A 139 -7.08 9.76 15.31
CA ALA A 139 -6.23 10.92 15.02
C ALA A 139 -5.59 10.87 13.62
N ALA A 140 -5.24 9.68 13.12
CA ALA A 140 -4.71 9.50 11.77
C ALA A 140 -5.79 9.73 10.71
N VAL A 141 -6.97 9.10 10.84
CA VAL A 141 -8.05 9.25 9.84
C VAL A 141 -8.59 10.67 9.80
N ASN A 142 -8.54 11.42 10.90
CA ASN A 142 -8.98 12.82 10.96
C ASN A 142 -7.96 13.82 10.40
N ALA A 143 -6.73 13.40 10.07
CA ALA A 143 -5.73 14.28 9.48
C ALA A 143 -6.23 14.94 8.18
N THR A 144 -6.08 16.25 8.05
CA THR A 144 -6.55 17.06 6.92
C THR A 144 -5.48 17.36 5.87
N SER A 145 -4.25 16.92 6.09
CA SER A 145 -3.14 17.04 5.15
C SER A 145 -2.29 15.76 5.14
N VAL A 146 -1.55 15.54 4.04
CA VAL A 146 -0.61 14.42 3.91
C VAL A 146 0.47 14.49 4.98
N ARG A 147 1.08 15.66 5.19
CA ARG A 147 2.06 15.88 6.27
C ARG A 147 1.53 15.49 7.66
N ALA A 148 0.31 15.91 8.01
CA ALA A 148 -0.29 15.54 9.29
C ALA A 148 -0.58 14.03 9.37
N LEU A 149 -1.03 13.42 8.27
CA LEU A 149 -1.26 11.97 8.20
C LEU A 149 0.06 11.20 8.40
N LEU A 150 1.12 11.56 7.68
CA LEU A 150 2.45 10.94 7.80
C LEU A 150 2.99 11.03 9.22
N TYR A 151 2.84 12.19 9.87
CA TYR A 151 3.21 12.36 11.29
C TYR A 151 2.47 11.37 12.20
N ARG A 152 1.17 11.16 11.99
CA ARG A 152 0.37 10.18 12.76
C ARG A 152 0.79 8.74 12.45
N LEU A 153 1.01 8.40 11.18
CA LEU A 153 1.44 7.07 10.76
C LEU A 153 2.83 6.71 11.30
N ARG A 154 3.74 7.67 11.44
CA ARG A 154 5.06 7.47 12.07
C ARG A 154 4.96 6.92 13.49
N GLY A 155 3.88 7.21 14.22
CA GLY A 155 3.62 6.63 15.54
C GLY A 155 2.96 5.24 15.53
N LEU A 156 2.32 4.85 14.44
CA LEU A 156 1.63 3.55 14.29
C LEU A 156 2.53 2.48 13.66
N VAL A 157 3.35 2.85 12.69
CA VAL A 157 4.24 1.92 11.97
C VAL A 157 5.20 1.16 12.89
N PRO A 158 5.80 1.75 13.94
CA PRO A 158 6.62 0.99 14.89
C PRO A 158 5.85 -0.11 15.64
N GLN A 159 4.55 0.07 15.88
CA GLN A 159 3.70 -0.94 16.52
C GLN A 159 3.41 -2.10 15.54
N LEU A 160 3.12 -1.78 14.27
CA LEU A 160 3.03 -2.79 13.22
C LEU A 160 4.34 -3.58 13.09
N ARG A 161 5.47 -2.88 13.11
CA ARG A 161 6.81 -3.49 13.08
C ARG A 161 7.05 -4.44 14.26
N ALA A 162 6.66 -4.05 15.47
CA ALA A 162 6.86 -4.86 16.67
C ALA A 162 6.09 -6.19 16.61
N GLU A 163 4.91 -6.19 16.00
CA GLU A 163 4.12 -7.40 15.71
C GLU A 163 4.47 -8.03 14.35
N GLY A 164 5.37 -7.41 13.59
CA GLY A 164 5.71 -7.67 12.20
C GLY A 164 4.50 -7.82 11.25
N ILE A 165 3.47 -7.02 11.49
CA ILE A 165 2.29 -6.95 10.63
C ILE A 165 2.66 -6.15 9.38
N ALA A 166 2.79 -6.84 8.25
CA ALA A 166 3.11 -6.22 6.96
C ALA A 166 2.00 -5.28 6.45
N LEU A 167 2.36 -4.43 5.49
CA LEU A 167 1.49 -3.43 4.88
C LEU A 167 1.72 -3.37 3.36
N ASP A 168 0.66 -3.14 2.60
CA ASP A 168 0.74 -2.86 1.17
C ASP A 168 1.16 -1.39 0.96
N TYR A 169 2.44 -1.18 0.67
CA TYR A 169 2.99 0.16 0.46
C TYR A 169 2.62 0.78 -0.90
N ASP A 170 2.27 -0.03 -1.91
CA ASP A 170 1.73 0.55 -3.17
C ASP A 170 0.38 1.19 -2.89
N ARG A 171 -0.47 0.46 -2.15
CA ARG A 171 -1.78 0.97 -1.74
C ARG A 171 -1.64 2.17 -0.80
N LEU A 172 -0.73 2.12 0.18
CA LEU A 172 -0.50 3.26 1.06
C LEU A 172 -0.07 4.50 0.27
N MET A 173 0.85 4.34 -0.68
CA MET A 173 1.31 5.44 -1.53
C MET A 173 0.16 6.06 -2.33
N TRP A 174 -0.69 5.25 -2.97
CA TRP A 174 -1.88 5.77 -3.65
C TRP A 174 -2.88 6.44 -2.70
N ASP A 175 -3.08 5.88 -1.51
CA ASP A 175 -3.97 6.46 -0.50
C ASP A 175 -3.43 7.82 -0.01
N LEU A 176 -2.10 7.98 0.13
CA LEU A 176 -1.44 9.25 0.46
C LEU A 176 -1.62 10.28 -0.65
N GLU A 177 -1.38 9.89 -1.91
CA GLU A 177 -1.58 10.78 -3.06
C GLU A 177 -3.02 11.26 -3.16
N ARG A 178 -3.99 10.36 -3.00
CA ARG A 178 -5.42 10.67 -2.97
C ARG A 178 -5.82 11.55 -1.77
N TRP A 179 -5.08 11.49 -0.67
CA TRP A 179 -5.39 12.24 0.54
C TRP A 179 -5.28 13.77 0.37
N THR A 180 -4.53 14.21 -0.64
CA THR A 180 -4.39 15.62 -1.04
C THR A 180 -5.73 16.22 -1.50
N HIS A 181 -6.63 15.40 -2.07
CA HIS A 181 -7.92 15.84 -2.59
C HIS A 181 -9.03 15.54 -1.57
N PRO A 182 -9.81 16.55 -1.12
CA PRO A 182 -10.81 16.36 -0.06
C PRO A 182 -11.82 15.23 -0.31
N GLU A 183 -12.36 15.10 -1.52
CA GLU A 183 -13.34 14.05 -1.85
C GLU A 183 -12.72 12.65 -1.84
N GLN A 184 -11.52 12.52 -2.40
CA GLN A 184 -10.80 11.25 -2.47
C GLN A 184 -10.34 10.83 -1.07
N ARG A 185 -9.88 11.77 -0.25
CA ARG A 185 -9.60 11.56 1.17
C ARG A 185 -10.78 10.96 1.91
N GLN A 186 -12.00 11.44 1.70
CA GLN A 186 -13.18 10.85 2.34
C GLN A 186 -13.43 9.41 1.88
N ARG A 187 -13.14 9.08 0.61
CA ARG A 187 -13.21 7.70 0.11
C ARG A 187 -12.18 6.81 0.81
N VAL A 188 -10.92 7.25 0.88
CA VAL A 188 -9.84 6.52 1.58
C VAL A 188 -10.20 6.30 3.05
N ARG A 189 -10.68 7.33 3.75
CA ARG A 189 -11.14 7.25 5.14
C ARG A 189 -12.21 6.17 5.34
N ARG A 190 -13.23 6.14 4.49
CA ARG A 190 -14.29 5.10 4.56
C ARG A 190 -13.72 3.71 4.31
N THR A 191 -12.84 3.56 3.32
CA THR A 191 -12.20 2.28 3.02
C THR A 191 -11.35 1.78 4.20
N TRP A 192 -10.56 2.66 4.81
CA TRP A 192 -9.77 2.31 5.99
C TRP A 192 -10.67 1.99 7.20
N GLY A 193 -11.70 2.80 7.45
CA GLY A 193 -12.65 2.60 8.55
C GLY A 193 -13.40 1.27 8.44
N LEU A 194 -13.91 0.95 7.24
CA LEU A 194 -14.55 -0.35 6.98
C LEU A 194 -13.58 -1.51 7.18
N ALA A 195 -12.33 -1.41 6.71
CA ALA A 195 -11.33 -2.46 6.88
C ALA A 195 -10.84 -2.60 8.34
N TYR A 196 -10.86 -1.51 9.11
CA TYR A 196 -10.49 -1.51 10.54
C TYR A 196 -11.59 -2.13 11.40
N HIS A 197 -12.85 -1.80 11.11
CA HIS A 197 -14.02 -2.21 11.88
C HIS A 197 -14.81 -3.39 11.28
N VAL A 198 -14.32 -4.05 10.21
CA VAL A 198 -15.08 -5.00 9.37
C VAL A 198 -16.16 -5.70 10.18
N TRP A 199 -17.39 -5.34 9.84
CA TRP A 199 -18.64 -5.89 10.32
C TRP A 199 -18.56 -7.42 10.32
N LYS A 200 -18.67 -8.05 11.48
CA LYS A 200 -19.11 -9.45 11.53
C LYS A 200 -20.56 -9.42 11.05
N PRO A 201 -20.94 -10.01 9.90
CA PRO A 201 -22.30 -10.54 9.83
C PRO A 201 -22.42 -11.47 11.04
N ALA A 202 -23.47 -11.29 11.84
CA ALA A 202 -23.81 -12.27 12.86
C ALA A 202 -23.89 -13.61 12.11
N SER A 203 -22.93 -14.49 12.39
CA SER A 203 -23.11 -15.90 12.10
C SER A 203 -24.42 -16.25 12.77
N GLN A 204 -25.41 -16.57 11.92
CA GLN A 204 -26.60 -17.24 12.36
C GLN A 204 -26.10 -18.56 12.94
N ASP A 205 -25.89 -18.57 14.26
CA ASP A 205 -26.04 -19.77 15.06
C ASP A 205 -27.53 -20.12 15.00
N ALA A 206 -27.92 -20.63 13.84
CA ALA A 206 -29.18 -21.27 13.57
C ALA A 206 -28.84 -22.61 12.93
N GLU A 207 -28.20 -23.47 13.70
CA GLU A 207 -28.37 -24.91 13.50
C GLU A 207 -28.36 -25.63 14.84
N GLY A 208 -29.37 -26.48 15.00
CA GLY A 208 -29.83 -27.03 16.26
C GLY A 208 -28.81 -27.89 17.01
N ALA A 209 -28.90 -27.79 18.32
CA ALA A 209 -28.79 -28.92 19.25
C ALA A 209 -29.80 -28.59 20.36
N GLY A 210 -30.88 -29.34 20.56
CA GLY A 210 -30.79 -30.77 20.85
C GLY A 210 -30.32 -30.90 22.29
N THR A 211 -31.24 -30.82 23.24
CA THR A 211 -31.01 -31.26 24.62
C THR A 211 -32.09 -32.28 24.95
N ASP A 212 -31.78 -33.52 24.58
CA ASP A 212 -31.73 -34.72 25.41
C ASP A 212 -32.70 -34.82 26.60
N GLY A 213 -33.31 -36.01 26.67
CA GLY A 213 -34.13 -36.44 27.79
C GLY A 213 -33.34 -36.66 29.07
N GLU A 214 -34.05 -36.44 30.17
CA GLU A 214 -33.71 -36.89 31.51
C GLU A 214 -35.05 -37.38 32.11
N GLY A 215 -35.21 -38.70 32.30
CA GLY A 215 -36.17 -39.24 33.27
C GLY A 215 -35.57 -39.12 34.69
N PRO A 216 -36.25 -39.50 35.80
CA PRO A 216 -37.47 -40.32 35.90
C PRO A 216 -38.48 -39.83 36.97
N ALA A 217 -39.50 -40.67 37.22
CA ALA A 217 -40.20 -40.94 38.50
C ALA A 217 -41.69 -40.57 38.64
N ARG A 218 -42.48 -41.65 38.78
CA ARG A 218 -43.58 -41.88 39.73
C ARG A 218 -44.76 -40.89 39.77
N SER A 219 -45.92 -41.36 39.30
CA SER A 219 -47.05 -41.85 40.13
C SER A 219 -48.09 -42.52 39.25
#